data_AF-A0A9P7E3V4-F1
#
_entry.id   AF-A0A9P7E3V4-F1
#
_cell.length_a   1.000
_cell.length_b   1.000
_cell.length_c   1.000
_cell.angle_alpha   90.00
_cell.angle_beta   90.00
_cell.angle_gamma   90.00
#
_symmetry.space_group_name_H-M   'P 1'
#
loop_
_entity.id
_entity.type
_entity.pdbx_description
1 polymer ?
#
loop_
_entity_poly.entity_id
_entity_poly.type
_entity_poly.pdbx_seq_one_letter_code
_entity_poly.pdbx_strand_id
1 'polypeptide(L)'
;MLNAMRFGKLDKASVQAFFSLSRPVVYEDGIGPTQLYPIRSEVDSANQRKLASLSGDGIKYPATDSPGRDSNDNLVSLEQMGRLLERLVAQRVIHLKVGAQVMLIKNMVQGQLVNGSVGQVIRFSTSEEAMQTATPIATEEGLKGGPSTKSELPVNYDNSQWPVVRFTCGKEILCVPTDFTVDNADGGVEARRRQVSPLTFA
;
A
#
# COMPACT_ATOMS: atom_id res chain seq x y z
N MET A 1 2.10 17.93 -26.58
CA MET A 1 2.19 16.45 -26.61
C MET A 1 1.01 15.78 -25.89
N LEU A 2 0.86 15.88 -24.56
CA LEU A 2 -0.21 15.17 -23.82
C LEU A 2 -1.65 15.57 -24.22
N ASN A 3 -1.93 16.87 -24.40
CA ASN A 3 -3.24 17.33 -24.88
C ASN A 3 -3.55 16.79 -26.30
N ALA A 4 -2.54 16.74 -27.17
CA ALA A 4 -2.70 16.19 -28.52
C ALA A 4 -3.03 14.70 -28.49
N MET A 5 -2.38 13.92 -27.62
CA MET A 5 -2.70 12.52 -27.37
C MET A 5 -4.15 12.35 -26.88
N ARG A 6 -4.58 13.17 -25.91
CA ARG A 6 -5.96 13.15 -25.38
C ARG A 6 -7.02 13.31 -26.47
N PHE A 7 -6.74 14.11 -27.51
CA PHE A 7 -7.66 14.32 -28.64
C PHE A 7 -7.38 13.42 -29.85
N GLY A 8 -6.43 12.49 -29.76
CA GLY A 8 -6.06 11.63 -30.88
C GLY A 8 -5.37 12.35 -32.06
N LYS A 9 -4.78 13.52 -31.82
CA LYS A 9 -4.17 14.39 -32.84
C LYS A 9 -2.65 14.50 -32.68
N LEU A 10 -1.94 13.36 -32.67
CA LEU A 10 -0.48 13.35 -32.54
C LEU A 10 0.21 13.63 -33.88
N ASP A 11 1.08 14.64 -33.90
CA ASP A 11 1.94 14.93 -35.03
C ASP A 11 3.23 14.09 -35.02
N LYS A 12 3.94 14.05 -36.15
CA LYS A 12 5.19 13.26 -36.29
C LYS A 12 6.24 13.62 -35.25
N ALA A 13 6.34 14.91 -34.89
CA ALA A 13 7.27 15.39 -33.88
C ALA A 13 6.94 14.82 -32.48
N SER A 14 5.66 14.82 -32.09
CA SER A 14 5.22 14.22 -30.82
C SER A 14 5.48 12.71 -30.78
N VAL A 15 5.25 12.01 -31.90
CA VAL A 15 5.51 10.57 -31.99
C VAL A 15 7.00 10.26 -31.81
N GLN A 16 7.88 11.00 -32.50
CA GLN A 16 9.33 10.85 -32.33
C GLN A 16 9.78 11.17 -30.89
N ALA A 17 9.20 12.19 -30.27
CA ALA A 17 9.48 12.52 -28.88
C ALA A 17 9.15 11.35 -27.92
N PHE A 18 8.00 10.68 -28.09
CA PHE A 18 7.67 9.50 -27.28
C PHE A 18 8.65 8.35 -27.48
N PHE A 19 9.08 8.06 -28.72
CA PHE A 19 10.10 7.02 -28.95
C PHE A 19 11.44 7.34 -28.28
N SER A 20 11.82 8.63 -28.20
CA SER A 20 13.04 9.04 -27.52
C SER A 20 13.03 8.73 -26.01
N LEU A 21 11.84 8.58 -25.41
CA LEU A 21 11.67 8.26 -24.00
C LEU A 21 11.89 6.77 -23.66
N SER A 22 12.03 5.88 -24.67
CA SER A 22 12.31 4.45 -24.47
C SER A 22 13.68 4.13 -23.89
N ARG A 23 14.54 5.14 -23.71
CA ARG A 23 15.82 5.01 -22.98
C ARG A 23 15.58 4.55 -21.52
N PRO A 24 16.53 3.79 -20.93
CA PRO A 24 16.49 3.45 -19.51
C PRO A 24 16.47 4.70 -18.62
N VAL A 25 15.69 4.66 -17.53
CA VAL A 25 15.65 5.72 -16.51
C VAL A 25 16.41 5.23 -15.28
N VAL A 26 17.31 6.07 -14.77
CA VAL A 26 18.10 5.80 -13.56
C VAL A 26 17.64 6.72 -12.45
N TYR A 27 17.41 6.14 -11.26
CA TYR A 27 17.03 6.85 -10.05
C TYR A 27 18.13 6.68 -9.01
N GLU A 28 18.47 7.75 -8.29
CA GLU A 28 19.55 7.76 -7.29
C GLU A 28 19.06 7.45 -5.87
N ASP A 29 17.74 7.49 -5.64
CA ASP A 29 17.11 7.32 -4.32
C ASP A 29 16.83 5.84 -3.95
N GLY A 30 17.23 4.90 -4.81
CA GLY A 30 16.98 3.46 -4.62
C GLY A 30 15.54 3.02 -4.90
N ILE A 31 14.67 3.97 -5.28
CA ILE A 31 13.28 3.72 -5.67
C ILE A 31 13.22 3.75 -7.19
N GLY A 32 12.71 2.66 -7.77
CA GLY A 32 12.66 2.46 -9.20
C GLY A 32 11.48 3.20 -9.83
N PRO A 33 11.45 3.30 -11.17
CA PRO A 33 10.27 3.81 -11.86
C PRO A 33 9.09 2.87 -11.61
N THR A 34 7.93 3.43 -11.30
CA THR A 34 6.68 2.66 -11.31
C THR A 34 6.34 2.22 -12.73
N GLN A 35 6.18 0.91 -12.92
CA GLN A 35 5.83 0.32 -14.21
C GLN A 35 4.30 0.30 -14.40
N LEU A 36 3.83 0.81 -15.53
CA LEU A 36 2.40 0.84 -15.87
C LEU A 36 2.09 -0.26 -16.88
N TYR A 37 1.08 -1.09 -16.56
CA TYR A 37 0.61 -2.17 -17.42
C TYR A 37 -0.90 -2.03 -17.69
N PRO A 38 -1.39 -2.44 -18.87
CA PRO A 38 -2.81 -2.39 -19.20
C PRO A 38 -3.68 -3.38 -18.42
N ILE A 39 -3.14 -4.52 -17.97
CA ILE A 39 -3.90 -5.56 -17.25
C ILE A 39 -3.31 -5.90 -15.88
N ARG A 40 -4.19 -6.22 -14.92
CA ARG A 40 -3.80 -6.54 -13.53
C ARG A 40 -2.82 -7.72 -13.44
N SER A 41 -3.03 -8.76 -14.24
CA SER A 41 -2.15 -9.94 -14.24
C SER A 41 -0.72 -9.63 -14.66
N GLU A 42 -0.51 -8.63 -15.54
CA GLU A 42 0.84 -8.18 -15.91
C GLU A 42 1.51 -7.42 -14.75
N VAL A 43 0.76 -6.54 -14.06
CA VAL A 43 1.22 -5.86 -12.84
C VAL A 43 1.62 -6.89 -11.79
N ASP A 44 0.74 -7.86 -11.50
CA ASP A 44 1.00 -8.90 -10.50
C ASP A 44 2.24 -9.74 -10.87
N SER A 45 2.39 -10.09 -12.16
CA SER A 45 3.55 -10.85 -12.65
C SER A 45 4.85 -10.05 -12.58
N ALA A 46 4.80 -8.73 -12.84
CA ALA A 46 5.97 -7.84 -12.71
C ALA A 46 6.37 -7.68 -11.23
N ASN A 47 5.39 -7.41 -10.36
CA ASN A 47 5.59 -7.26 -8.92
C ASN A 47 6.16 -8.54 -8.29
N GLN A 48 5.61 -9.71 -8.65
CA GLN A 48 6.10 -11.00 -8.14
C GLN A 48 7.53 -11.29 -8.61
N ARG A 49 7.87 -11.04 -9.88
CA ARG A 49 9.25 -11.20 -10.37
C ARG A 49 10.23 -10.30 -9.63
N LYS A 50 9.85 -9.03 -9.41
CA LYS A 50 10.67 -8.08 -8.66
C LYS A 50 10.87 -8.52 -7.22
N LEU A 51 9.79 -8.91 -6.54
CA LEU A 51 9.85 -9.41 -5.17
C LEU A 51 10.69 -10.69 -5.06
N ALA A 52 10.57 -11.61 -6.01
CA ALA A 52 11.35 -12.85 -6.06
C ALA A 52 12.85 -12.59 -6.28
N SER A 53 13.21 -11.53 -6.99
CA SER A 53 14.61 -11.12 -7.20
C SER A 53 15.29 -10.56 -5.95
N LEU A 54 14.52 -10.19 -4.92
CA LEU A 54 15.06 -9.67 -3.67
C LEU A 54 15.57 -10.82 -2.79
N SER A 55 16.76 -10.61 -2.24
CA SER A 55 17.38 -11.49 -1.24
C SER A 55 16.62 -11.46 0.08
N GLY A 56 16.85 -12.48 0.91
CA GLY A 56 16.25 -12.59 2.23
C GLY A 56 14.85 -13.23 2.22
N ASP A 57 14.43 -13.59 3.43
CA ASP A 57 13.14 -14.19 3.67
C ASP A 57 12.03 -13.14 3.62
N GLY A 58 10.88 -13.55 3.09
CA GLY A 58 9.70 -12.70 3.04
C GLY A 58 8.67 -13.10 4.08
N ILE A 59 7.88 -12.12 4.52
CA ILE A 59 6.76 -12.31 5.44
C ILE A 59 5.47 -12.20 4.64
N LYS A 60 4.60 -13.19 4.82
CA LYS A 60 3.24 -13.19 4.26
C LYS A 60 2.26 -12.67 5.30
N TYR A 61 1.46 -11.69 4.90
CA TYR A 61 0.45 -11.05 5.72
C TYR A 61 -0.95 -11.41 5.18
N PRO A 62 -1.60 -12.45 5.73
CA PRO A 62 -3.00 -12.71 5.42
C PRO A 62 -3.89 -11.62 6.03
N ALA A 63 -4.87 -11.16 5.27
CA ALA A 63 -5.87 -10.21 5.76
C ALA A 63 -6.88 -10.89 6.68
N THR A 64 -7.50 -10.08 7.55
CA THR A 64 -8.68 -10.48 8.31
C THR A 64 -9.91 -9.80 7.72
N ASP A 65 -10.81 -10.59 7.14
CA ASP A 65 -12.06 -10.09 6.55
C ASP A 65 -13.23 -10.29 7.56
N SER A 66 -14.11 -9.31 7.70
CA SER A 66 -15.31 -9.41 8.54
C SER A 66 -16.56 -8.85 7.85
N PRO A 67 -17.73 -9.53 8.02
CA PRO A 67 -18.97 -9.08 7.41
C PRO A 67 -19.59 -7.93 8.22
N GLY A 68 -20.23 -7.02 7.50
CA GLY A 68 -21.05 -5.96 8.06
C GLY A 68 -22.53 -6.16 7.77
N ARG A 69 -23.28 -5.06 7.59
CA ARG A 69 -24.72 -5.10 7.31
C ARG A 69 -25.07 -4.35 6.03
N ASP A 70 -26.03 -4.88 5.28
CA ASP A 70 -26.56 -4.23 4.08
C ASP A 70 -27.50 -3.06 4.41
N SER A 71 -27.99 -2.34 3.40
CA SER A 71 -28.94 -1.24 3.55
C SER A 71 -30.28 -1.63 4.20
N ASN A 72 -30.61 -2.92 4.27
CA ASN A 72 -31.83 -3.43 4.92
C ASN A 72 -31.54 -3.94 6.35
N ASP A 73 -30.38 -3.60 6.92
CA ASP A 73 -29.88 -4.09 8.21
C ASP A 73 -29.68 -5.62 8.28
N ASN A 74 -29.62 -6.32 7.14
CA ASN A 74 -29.32 -7.75 7.15
C ASN A 74 -27.81 -8.00 7.21
N LEU A 75 -27.42 -9.07 7.89
CA LEU A 75 -26.03 -9.52 7.91
C LEU A 75 -25.58 -9.93 6.50
N VAL A 76 -24.47 -9.34 6.03
CA VAL A 76 -23.90 -9.68 4.74
C VAL A 76 -23.34 -11.11 4.78
N SER A 77 -23.72 -11.94 3.79
CA SER A 77 -23.22 -13.31 3.70
C SER A 77 -21.71 -13.35 3.38
N LEU A 78 -21.02 -14.44 3.75
CA LEU A 78 -19.58 -14.59 3.49
C LEU A 78 -19.25 -14.53 1.99
N GLU A 79 -20.12 -15.06 1.14
CA GLU A 79 -19.94 -15.01 -0.32
C GLU A 79 -20.08 -13.57 -0.84
N GLN A 80 -21.10 -12.84 -0.39
CA GLN A 80 -21.30 -11.44 -0.75
C GLN A 80 -20.16 -10.56 -0.25
N MET A 81 -19.72 -10.75 1.00
CA MET A 81 -18.54 -10.10 1.56
C MET A 81 -17.30 -10.34 0.69
N GLY A 82 -17.07 -11.58 0.26
CA GLY A 82 -15.96 -11.92 -0.64
C GLY A 82 -15.98 -11.10 -1.93
N ARG A 83 -17.15 -11.03 -2.59
CA ARG A 83 -17.34 -10.25 -3.83
C ARG A 83 -17.18 -8.74 -3.62
N LEU A 84 -17.63 -8.22 -2.48
CA LEU A 84 -17.47 -6.80 -2.14
C LEU A 84 -15.99 -6.46 -1.91
N LEU A 85 -15.28 -7.27 -1.14
CA LEU A 85 -13.87 -7.03 -0.79
C LEU A 85 -12.89 -7.29 -1.95
N GLU A 86 -13.29 -8.00 -3.00
CA GLU A 86 -12.51 -8.14 -4.25
C GLU A 86 -12.40 -6.83 -5.04
N ARG A 87 -13.27 -5.85 -4.76
CA ARG A 87 -13.23 -4.52 -5.37
C ARG A 87 -12.17 -3.62 -4.73
N LEU A 88 -11.74 -3.94 -3.51
CA LEU A 88 -10.73 -3.16 -2.79
C LEU A 88 -9.35 -3.35 -3.40
N VAL A 89 -8.53 -2.29 -3.31
CA VAL A 89 -7.10 -2.35 -3.67
C VAL A 89 -6.32 -3.20 -2.66
N ALA A 90 -6.76 -3.25 -1.40
CA ALA A 90 -6.13 -4.05 -0.36
C ALA A 90 -6.23 -5.55 -0.66
N GLN A 91 -5.08 -6.19 -0.92
CA GLN A 91 -4.98 -7.61 -1.25
C GLN A 91 -5.31 -8.51 -0.06
N ARG A 92 -5.87 -9.69 -0.35
CA ARG A 92 -6.12 -10.75 0.66
C ARG A 92 -4.84 -11.25 1.33
N VAL A 93 -3.75 -11.34 0.58
CA VAL A 93 -2.44 -11.74 1.10
C VAL A 93 -1.40 -10.82 0.48
N ILE A 94 -0.60 -10.17 1.32
CA ILE A 94 0.55 -9.38 0.87
C ILE A 94 1.82 -10.14 1.23
N HIS A 95 2.78 -10.18 0.31
CA HIS A 95 4.10 -10.75 0.56
C HIS A 95 5.14 -9.63 0.48
N LEU A 96 5.90 -9.44 1.55
CA LEU A 96 6.91 -8.39 1.65
C LEU A 96 8.28 -8.98 1.95
N LYS A 97 9.32 -8.32 1.43
CA LYS A 97 10.72 -8.57 1.72
C LYS A 97 11.42 -7.25 1.97
N VAL A 98 12.54 -7.27 2.69
CA VAL A 98 13.44 -6.12 2.75
C VAL A 98 13.91 -5.77 1.34
N GLY A 99 13.91 -4.48 1.01
CA GLY A 99 14.18 -3.96 -0.33
C GLY A 99 12.96 -3.86 -1.24
N ALA A 100 11.80 -4.39 -0.85
CA ALA A 100 10.57 -4.30 -1.64
C ALA A 100 10.09 -2.86 -1.74
N GLN A 101 9.78 -2.42 -2.96
CA GLN A 101 9.13 -1.14 -3.21
C GLN A 101 7.64 -1.29 -2.93
N VAL A 102 7.10 -0.35 -2.17
CA VAL A 102 5.72 -0.38 -1.68
C VAL A 102 5.06 0.98 -1.81
N MET A 103 3.77 0.95 -2.16
CA MET A 103 2.94 2.14 -2.32
C MET A 103 1.87 2.11 -1.25
N LEU A 104 1.71 3.24 -0.57
CA LEU A 104 0.69 3.40 0.44
C LEU A 104 -0.68 3.48 -0.22
N ILE A 105 -1.64 2.66 0.22
CA ILE A 105 -3.02 2.64 -0.34
C ILE A 105 -4.07 3.28 0.58
N LYS A 106 -3.62 3.96 1.64
CA LYS A 106 -4.48 4.68 2.61
C LYS A 106 -3.76 5.93 3.12
N ASN A 107 -4.48 7.04 3.29
CA ASN A 107 -3.88 8.24 3.88
C ASN A 107 -3.52 8.00 5.34
N MET A 108 -2.26 8.26 5.72
CA MET A 108 -1.75 8.08 7.09
C MET A 108 -1.41 9.39 7.77
N VAL A 109 -0.86 10.35 7.01
CA VAL A 109 -0.51 11.68 7.50
C VAL A 109 -1.05 12.70 6.52
N GLN A 110 -1.96 13.55 7.01
CA GLN A 110 -2.58 14.58 6.19
C GLN A 110 -1.52 15.45 5.51
N GLY A 111 -1.58 15.52 4.18
CA GLY A 111 -0.68 16.33 3.36
C GLY A 111 0.76 15.82 3.22
N GLN A 112 1.11 14.66 3.79
CA GLN A 112 2.50 14.15 3.73
C GLN A 112 2.59 12.69 3.28
N LEU A 113 1.74 11.82 3.82
CA LEU A 113 1.71 10.40 3.48
C LEU A 113 0.29 10.04 3.10
N VAL A 114 0.10 10.01 1.79
CA VAL A 114 -1.21 9.89 1.15
C VAL A 114 -1.24 8.62 0.32
N ASN A 115 -2.44 8.22 -0.10
CA ASN A 115 -2.58 7.19 -1.10
C ASN A 115 -1.73 7.53 -2.34
N GLY A 116 -0.87 6.60 -2.75
CA GLY A 116 0.12 6.78 -3.82
C GLY A 116 1.53 7.15 -3.33
N SER A 117 1.73 7.45 -2.04
CA SER A 117 3.08 7.66 -1.50
C SER A 117 3.93 6.40 -1.62
N VAL A 118 5.10 6.54 -2.23
CA VAL A 118 6.02 5.44 -2.53
C VAL A 118 7.14 5.37 -1.48
N GLY A 119 7.53 4.15 -1.13
CA GLY A 119 8.68 3.88 -0.29
C GLY A 119 9.30 2.50 -0.51
N GLN A 120 10.27 2.16 0.32
CA GLN A 120 10.94 0.87 0.33
C GLN A 120 10.88 0.26 1.73
N VAL A 121 10.61 -1.04 1.81
CA VAL A 121 10.72 -1.80 3.07
C VAL A 121 12.19 -1.90 3.45
N ILE A 122 12.56 -1.31 4.59
CA ILE A 122 13.96 -1.29 5.04
C ILE A 122 14.26 -2.35 6.11
N ARG A 123 13.24 -2.78 6.86
CA ARG A 123 13.30 -3.84 7.88
C ARG A 123 11.90 -4.27 8.29
N PHE A 124 11.81 -5.33 9.09
CA PHE A 124 10.61 -5.69 9.84
C PHE A 124 10.84 -5.42 11.32
N SER A 125 9.80 -5.01 12.05
CA SER A 125 9.89 -4.71 13.48
C SER A 125 8.60 -5.04 14.20
N THR A 126 8.71 -5.39 15.48
CA THR A 126 7.54 -5.38 16.36
C THR A 126 7.17 -3.93 16.75
N SER A 127 5.94 -3.74 17.23
CA SER A 127 5.51 -2.44 17.77
C SER A 127 6.37 -2.00 18.96
N GLU A 128 6.81 -2.96 19.79
CA GLU A 128 7.68 -2.68 20.94
C GLU A 128 9.05 -2.16 20.51
N GLU A 129 9.71 -2.82 19.57
CA GLU A 129 11.00 -2.38 19.01
C GLU A 129 10.89 -1.01 18.32
N ALA A 130 9.78 -0.76 17.61
CA ALA A 130 9.53 0.54 16.99
C ALA A 130 9.45 1.65 18.04
N MET A 131 8.81 1.41 19.19
CA MET A 131 8.77 2.37 20.29
C MET A 131 10.13 2.59 20.93
N GLN A 132 10.91 1.52 21.15
CA GLN A 132 12.27 1.63 21.69
C GLN A 132 13.19 2.44 20.79
N THR A 133 13.00 2.34 19.46
CA THR A 133 13.77 3.07 18.45
C THR A 133 13.14 4.41 18.05
N ALA A 134 12.06 4.84 18.71
CA ALA A 134 11.29 6.04 18.38
C ALA A 134 10.83 6.11 16.90
N THR A 135 10.61 4.95 16.28
CA THR A 135 10.04 4.84 14.93
C THR A 135 8.52 5.07 15.01
N PRO A 136 7.96 6.07 14.31
CA PRO A 136 6.53 6.31 14.30
C PRO A 136 5.74 5.13 13.73
N ILE A 137 4.61 4.82 14.38
CA ILE A 137 3.68 3.75 14.00
C ILE A 137 2.47 4.38 13.33
N ALA A 138 2.16 3.96 12.10
CA ALA A 138 0.96 4.41 11.38
C ALA A 138 -0.27 3.62 11.83
N THR A 139 -1.13 4.24 12.64
CA THR A 139 -2.42 3.68 13.07
C THR A 139 -3.58 4.40 12.37
N GLU A 140 -4.80 3.92 12.57
CA GLU A 140 -6.01 4.55 12.01
C GLU A 140 -6.26 5.96 12.54
N GLU A 141 -5.75 6.28 13.73
CA GLU A 141 -5.82 7.60 14.36
C GLU A 141 -4.67 8.53 13.92
N GLY A 142 -3.80 8.07 13.01
CA GLY A 142 -2.60 8.78 12.57
C GLY A 142 -1.31 8.19 13.14
N LEU A 143 -0.23 8.99 13.18
CA LEU A 143 1.06 8.53 13.69
C LEU A 143 1.10 8.53 15.22
N LYS A 144 1.52 7.41 15.81
CA LYS A 144 1.80 7.24 17.24
C LYS A 144 3.28 6.89 17.46
N GLY A 145 3.81 7.08 18.68
CA GLY A 145 5.14 6.58 19.06
C GLY A 145 6.35 7.34 18.49
N GLY A 146 6.17 8.57 17.98
CA GLY A 146 7.28 9.45 17.61
C GLY A 146 7.90 10.20 18.81
N PRO A 147 9.02 10.93 18.61
CA PRO A 147 9.71 11.69 19.68
C PRO A 147 8.79 12.65 20.46
N SER A 148 7.71 13.09 19.82
CA SER A 148 6.76 14.10 20.33
C SER A 148 5.54 13.49 21.04
N THR A 149 5.37 12.18 21.05
CA THR A 149 4.17 11.51 21.59
C THR A 149 4.56 10.35 22.50
N LYS A 150 4.59 10.59 23.81
CA LYS A 150 4.53 9.53 24.83
C LYS A 150 3.10 8.98 24.86
N SER A 151 2.73 8.16 23.89
CA SER A 151 1.47 7.41 23.89
C SER A 151 1.77 5.97 24.25
N GLU A 152 1.00 5.43 25.20
CA GLU A 152 0.99 4.00 25.53
C GLU A 152 0.81 3.16 24.27
N LEU A 153 1.44 1.96 24.26
CA LEU A 153 1.22 0.92 23.25
C LEU A 153 -0.29 0.74 23.07
N PRO A 154 -0.85 0.97 21.86
CA PRO A 154 -2.23 0.60 21.62
C PRO A 154 -2.33 -0.91 21.87
N VAL A 155 -3.24 -1.31 22.75
CA VAL A 155 -3.36 -2.63 23.42
C VAL A 155 -3.62 -3.81 22.45
N ASN A 156 -3.52 -3.58 21.14
CA ASN A 156 -4.10 -4.46 20.11
C ASN A 156 -3.11 -4.87 19.01
N TYR A 157 -1.81 -4.72 19.23
CA TYR A 157 -0.80 -5.22 18.31
C TYR A 157 -0.08 -6.41 18.96
N ASP A 158 -0.21 -7.56 18.31
CA ASP A 158 0.52 -8.78 18.65
C ASP A 158 2.04 -8.57 18.58
N ASN A 159 2.81 -9.54 19.08
CA ASN A 159 4.27 -9.57 18.89
C ASN A 159 4.68 -9.89 17.44
N SER A 160 3.80 -9.68 16.46
CA SER A 160 4.14 -9.87 15.05
C SER A 160 5.06 -8.77 14.56
N GLN A 161 5.84 -9.13 13.54
CA GLN A 161 6.73 -8.21 12.87
C GLN A 161 6.02 -7.57 11.67
N TRP A 162 6.06 -6.24 11.62
CA TRP A 162 5.43 -5.42 10.59
C TRP A 162 6.48 -4.67 9.77
N PRO A 163 6.20 -4.34 8.50
CA PRO A 163 7.16 -3.66 7.65
C PRO A 163 7.41 -2.22 8.13
N VAL A 164 8.69 -1.87 8.26
CA VAL A 164 9.13 -0.47 8.37
C VAL A 164 9.48 0.02 6.98
N VAL A 165 8.79 1.07 6.55
CA VAL A 165 8.91 1.63 5.20
C VAL A 165 9.57 3.00 5.28
N ARG A 166 10.63 3.18 4.49
CA ARG A 166 11.23 4.49 4.20
C ARG A 166 10.57 5.08 2.96
N PHE A 167 9.84 6.17 3.12
CA PHE A 167 9.16 6.87 2.03
C PHE A 167 10.09 7.87 1.34
N THR A 168 9.77 8.27 0.11
CA THR A 168 10.52 9.29 -0.67
C THR A 168 10.63 10.64 0.04
N CYS A 169 9.71 10.95 0.97
CA CYS A 169 9.77 12.14 1.82
C CYS A 169 10.79 12.03 2.98
N GLY A 170 11.55 10.93 3.07
CA GLY A 170 12.56 10.67 4.10
C GLY A 170 12.02 10.09 5.41
N LYS A 171 10.69 9.94 5.55
CA LYS A 171 10.08 9.38 6.76
C LYS A 171 10.17 7.87 6.79
N GLU A 172 10.53 7.33 7.95
CA GLU A 172 10.49 5.91 8.26
C GLU A 172 9.33 5.62 9.20
N ILE A 173 8.46 4.69 8.81
CA ILE A 173 7.23 4.40 9.55
C ILE A 173 6.99 2.91 9.63
N LEU A 174 6.61 2.44 10.81
CA LEU A 174 6.07 1.09 11.00
C LEU A 174 4.63 1.06 10.48
N CYS A 175 4.37 0.25 9.45
CA CYS A 175 3.05 0.10 8.87
C CYS A 175 2.36 -1.13 9.44
N VAL A 176 1.46 -0.91 10.41
CA VAL A 176 0.61 -1.95 11.00
C VAL A 176 -0.68 -2.15 10.19
N PRO A 177 -1.43 -3.25 10.41
CA PRO A 177 -2.72 -3.46 9.73
C PRO A 177 -3.74 -2.36 10.04
N THR A 178 -4.47 -1.95 9.01
CA THR A 178 -5.58 -0.99 9.11
C THR A 178 -6.81 -1.52 8.38
N ASP A 179 -7.98 -1.01 8.74
CA ASP A 179 -9.25 -1.41 8.15
C ASP A 179 -9.49 -0.69 6.80
N PHE A 180 -9.94 -1.47 5.83
CA PHE A 180 -10.48 -1.03 4.55
C PHE A 180 -11.94 -1.47 4.49
N THR A 181 -12.86 -0.54 4.28
CA THR A 181 -14.30 -0.81 4.31
C THR A 181 -14.93 -0.69 2.92
N VAL A 182 -16.00 -1.43 2.72
CA VAL A 182 -16.97 -1.21 1.66
C VAL A 182 -18.26 -0.76 2.34
N ASP A 183 -18.70 0.45 2.01
CA ASP A 183 -19.84 1.08 2.65
C ASP A 183 -21.07 0.98 1.72
N ASN A 184 -22.26 0.81 2.30
CA ASN A 184 -23.53 0.86 1.60
C ASN A 184 -23.95 2.31 1.29
N ALA A 185 -25.07 2.47 0.59
CA ALA A 185 -25.60 3.77 0.21
C ALA A 185 -25.96 4.66 1.42
N ASP A 186 -26.22 4.06 2.57
CA ASP A 186 -26.59 4.74 3.82
C ASP A 186 -25.37 5.05 4.70
N GLY A 187 -24.16 4.73 4.24
CA GLY A 187 -22.90 4.94 4.97
C GLY A 187 -22.59 3.86 6.03
N GLY A 188 -23.37 2.79 6.08
CA GLY A 188 -23.09 1.61 6.91
C GLY A 188 -22.03 0.71 6.27
N VAL A 189 -21.19 0.07 7.07
CA VAL A 189 -20.15 -0.85 6.58
C VAL A 189 -20.79 -2.19 6.21
N GLU A 190 -20.71 -2.60 4.95
CA GLU A 190 -21.17 -3.91 4.45
C GLU A 190 -20.09 -4.99 4.60
N ALA A 191 -18.83 -4.60 4.44
CA ALA A 191 -17.70 -5.50 4.53
C ALA A 191 -16.45 -4.74 4.97
N ARG A 192 -15.58 -5.43 5.71
CA ARG A 192 -14.31 -4.88 6.19
C ARG A 192 -13.18 -5.86 5.90
N ARG A 193 -12.03 -5.32 5.50
CA ARG A 193 -10.75 -6.02 5.40
C ARG A 193 -9.71 -5.31 6.25
N ARG A 194 -9.15 -5.98 7.24
CA ARG A 194 -7.98 -5.51 7.98
C ARG A 194 -6.71 -6.06 7.33
N GLN A 195 -5.85 -5.16 6.84
CA GLN A 195 -4.63 -5.52 6.11
C GLN A 195 -3.54 -4.44 6.26
N VAL A 196 -2.27 -4.83 6.12
CA VAL A 196 -1.12 -3.91 6.06
C VAL A 196 -1.29 -2.94 4.89
N SER A 197 -1.13 -1.64 5.16
CA SER A 197 -1.45 -0.56 4.22
C SER A 197 -0.50 -0.34 3.04
N PRO A 198 0.79 -0.73 3.07
CA PRO A 198 1.64 -0.67 1.89
C PRO A 198 1.41 -1.92 1.02
N LEU A 199 1.25 -1.69 -0.27
CA LEU A 199 1.13 -2.73 -1.29
C LEU A 199 2.40 -2.78 -2.13
N THR A 200 2.88 -3.97 -2.50
CA THR A 200 4.06 -4.11 -3.36
C THR A 200 3.81 -3.58 -4.76
N PHE A 201 4.77 -2.84 -5.31
CA PHE A 201 4.74 -2.43 -6.71
C PHE A 201 6.16 -2.52 -7.32
N ALA A 202 6.22 -2.65 -8.65
CA ALA A 202 7.43 -2.74 -9.46
C ALA A 202 7.58 -1.55 -10.40
#